data_AF-A0A1I2KA54-F1
#
_entry.id   AF-A0A1I2KA54-F1
#
_cell.length_a   1.000
_cell.length_b   1.000
_cell.length_c   1.000
_cell.angle_alpha   90.00
_cell.angle_beta   90.00
_cell.angle_gamma   90.00
#
_symmetry.space_group_name_H-M   'P 1'
#
loop_
_entity.id
_entity.type
_entity.pdbx_description
1 polymer ?
#
loop_
_entity_poly.entity_id
_entity_poly.type
_entity_poly.pdbx_seq_one_letter_code
_entity_poly.pdbx_strand_id
1 'polypeptide(L)'
;MMFHRGLALLSLLAACAAAQADCPTALPLKGVVNIDNCHPMREGCVPAAEALYQYTKAMPDVGDEVLQISMHGSPWHLYGPDSRIITIEALAGIVKQQGSKIREVILLSSWSGASPGKKHEPLAQQLSNALGTMKVSGPDGFLWYDKDGKTAVTQQAFTVFATGPYAVKKDEKVMASLVAGWHAQFADAYAKQGNADGLLRAGVGHEAFSLCPERAWKAFDAAAALGNQVAAYNAAILRLERGASGDREAALGLLRKAAAAGDQPSAVLLEQTALRRNGKP
;
A
#
# COMPACT_ATOMS: atom_id res chain seq x y z
N MET A 1 -13.18 47.46 -5.16
CA MET A 1 -12.76 46.15 -5.70
C MET A 1 -11.95 45.30 -4.69
N MET A 2 -12.40 45.17 -3.42
CA MET A 2 -11.73 44.32 -2.41
C MET A 2 -12.53 43.07 -2.00
N PHE A 3 -13.79 42.93 -2.44
CA PHE A 3 -14.68 41.85 -2.01
C PHE A 3 -14.50 40.51 -2.75
N HIS A 4 -13.74 40.46 -3.86
CA HIS A 4 -13.59 39.20 -4.63
C HIS A 4 -12.38 38.35 -4.24
N ARG A 5 -11.40 38.89 -3.51
CA ARG A 5 -10.22 38.10 -3.06
C ARG A 5 -10.49 37.26 -1.81
N GLY A 6 -11.38 37.71 -0.93
CA GLY A 6 -11.75 36.98 0.29
C GLY A 6 -12.57 35.71 0.02
N LEU A 7 -13.48 35.77 -0.95
CA LEU A 7 -14.34 34.62 -1.28
C LEU A 7 -13.53 33.44 -1.85
N ALA A 8 -12.58 33.71 -2.76
CA ALA A 8 -11.75 32.67 -3.36
C ALA A 8 -10.85 31.96 -2.34
N LEU A 9 -10.32 32.68 -1.35
CA LEU A 9 -9.49 32.10 -0.29
C LEU A 9 -10.31 31.19 0.64
N LEU A 10 -11.54 31.58 0.96
CA LEU A 10 -12.47 30.78 1.79
C LEU A 10 -12.95 29.53 1.06
N SER A 11 -13.18 29.58 -0.25
CA SER A 11 -13.55 28.41 -1.06
C SER A 11 -12.43 27.36 -1.13
N LEU A 12 -11.16 27.81 -1.23
CA LEU A 12 -10.00 26.90 -1.20
C LEU A 12 -9.82 26.21 0.15
N LEU A 13 -10.00 26.94 1.27
CA LEU A 13 -9.90 26.36 2.61
C LEU A 13 -11.01 25.35 2.91
N ALA A 14 -12.24 25.61 2.44
CA ALA A 14 -13.37 24.69 2.59
C ALA A 14 -13.20 23.41 1.76
N ALA A 15 -12.64 23.50 0.54
CA ALA A 15 -12.35 22.34 -0.30
C ALA A 15 -11.25 21.45 0.29
N CYS A 16 -10.22 22.03 0.94
CA CYS A 16 -9.19 21.28 1.64
C CYS A 16 -9.74 20.50 2.85
N ALA A 17 -10.70 21.08 3.59
CA ALA A 17 -11.31 20.41 4.74
C ALA A 17 -12.19 19.20 4.34
N ALA A 18 -12.94 19.30 3.23
CA ALA A 18 -13.77 18.19 2.75
C ALA A 18 -12.94 17.02 2.20
N ALA A 19 -11.82 17.29 1.53
CA ALA A 19 -10.95 16.23 1.00
C ALA A 19 -10.22 15.42 2.09
N GLN A 20 -10.01 16.00 3.28
CA GLN A 20 -9.41 15.32 4.44
C GLN A 20 -10.44 14.55 5.28
N ALA A 21 -11.73 14.88 5.17
CA ALA A 21 -12.79 14.23 5.94
C ALA A 21 -12.98 12.75 5.56
N ASP A 22 -12.73 12.39 4.30
CA ASP A 22 -12.91 11.02 3.79
C ASP A 22 -11.77 10.06 4.13
N CYS A 23 -10.65 10.55 4.68
CA CYS A 23 -9.45 9.75 4.90
C CYS A 23 -8.70 10.18 6.18
N PRO A 24 -9.34 10.14 7.38
CA PRO A 24 -8.65 10.48 8.61
C PRO A 24 -7.54 9.46 8.88
N THR A 25 -6.32 9.95 9.07
CA THR A 25 -5.16 9.15 9.48
C THR A 25 -4.64 9.62 10.83
N ALA A 26 -4.27 8.68 11.70
CA ALA A 26 -3.66 8.96 12.99
C ALA A 26 -2.13 9.12 12.91
N LEU A 27 -1.56 9.01 11.71
CA LEU A 27 -0.11 9.10 11.48
C LEU A 27 0.39 10.54 11.68
N PRO A 28 1.62 10.73 12.17
CA PRO A 28 2.18 12.04 12.49
C PRO A 28 2.69 12.79 11.25
N LEU A 29 1.82 12.97 10.26
CA LEU A 29 2.17 13.60 8.99
C LEU A 29 2.42 15.11 9.15
N LYS A 30 3.53 15.62 8.60
CA LYS A 30 3.91 17.04 8.65
C LYS A 30 4.75 17.49 7.47
N GLY A 31 4.53 18.72 7.01
CA GLY A 31 5.36 19.34 5.97
C GLY A 31 5.04 18.85 4.55
N VAL A 32 5.87 19.28 3.61
CA VAL A 32 5.70 19.06 2.18
C VAL A 32 7.02 18.57 1.58
N VAL A 33 6.97 17.56 0.71
CA VAL A 33 8.09 17.16 -0.13
C VAL A 33 7.74 17.47 -1.59
N ASN A 34 8.65 18.14 -2.28
CA ASN A 34 8.56 18.31 -3.73
C ASN A 34 9.41 17.23 -4.40
N ILE A 35 8.82 16.52 -5.34
CA ILE A 35 9.52 15.56 -6.19
C ILE A 35 9.72 16.21 -7.54
N ASP A 36 10.98 16.40 -7.89
CA ASP A 36 11.42 16.81 -9.22
C ASP A 36 11.13 15.68 -10.22
N ASN A 37 9.87 15.58 -10.63
CA ASN A 37 9.48 14.59 -11.61
C ASN A 37 10.22 14.81 -12.91
N CYS A 38 10.58 13.70 -13.54
CA CYS A 38 10.97 13.72 -14.93
C CYS A 38 9.92 13.04 -15.80
N HIS A 39 9.79 13.51 -17.04
CA HIS A 39 9.01 12.83 -18.04
C HIS A 39 9.71 11.50 -18.42
N PRO A 40 9.05 10.33 -18.32
CA PRO A 40 9.70 9.03 -18.53
C PRO A 40 10.40 8.86 -19.89
N MET A 41 9.90 9.56 -20.93
CA MET A 41 10.46 9.50 -22.29
C MET A 41 11.64 10.48 -22.53
N ARG A 42 12.00 11.30 -21.53
CA ARG A 42 13.09 12.28 -21.68
C ARG A 42 14.43 11.62 -21.39
N GLU A 43 15.45 11.99 -22.14
CA GLU A 43 16.83 11.57 -21.88
C GLU A 43 17.26 11.95 -20.45
N GLY A 44 17.97 11.04 -19.78
CA GLY A 44 18.41 11.23 -18.39
C GLY A 44 17.37 10.88 -17.32
N CYS A 45 16.24 10.28 -17.71
CA CYS A 45 15.16 9.96 -16.80
C CYS A 45 14.84 8.46 -16.82
N VAL A 46 14.53 7.93 -15.64
CA VAL A 46 14.40 6.50 -15.39
C VAL A 46 13.01 6.24 -14.80
N PRO A 47 12.21 5.30 -15.35
CA PRO A 47 10.97 4.85 -14.71
C PRO A 47 11.23 4.47 -13.25
N ALA A 48 10.41 4.98 -12.33
CA ALA A 48 10.70 4.85 -10.90
C ALA A 48 10.68 3.39 -10.42
N ALA A 49 9.90 2.51 -11.07
CA ALA A 49 9.93 1.07 -10.81
C ALA A 49 11.29 0.43 -11.16
N GLU A 50 11.90 0.86 -12.27
CA GLU A 50 13.23 0.40 -12.68
C GLU A 50 14.30 0.92 -11.71
N ALA A 51 14.25 2.21 -11.36
CA ALA A 51 15.16 2.79 -10.37
C ALA A 51 15.05 2.04 -9.02
N LEU A 52 13.83 1.82 -8.51
CA LEU A 52 13.60 1.09 -7.28
C LEU A 52 14.17 -0.34 -7.33
N TYR A 53 13.96 -1.06 -8.43
CA TYR A 53 14.55 -2.38 -8.63
C TYR A 53 16.08 -2.36 -8.62
N GLN A 54 16.72 -1.43 -9.32
CA GLN A 54 18.18 -1.34 -9.32
C GLN A 54 18.74 -0.95 -7.95
N TYR A 55 18.08 -0.04 -7.26
CA TYR A 55 18.54 0.46 -5.97
C TYR A 55 18.37 -0.58 -4.86
N THR A 56 17.28 -1.36 -4.90
CA THR A 56 17.12 -2.51 -4.00
C THR A 56 18.18 -3.59 -4.24
N LYS A 57 18.62 -3.81 -5.48
CA LYS A 57 19.76 -4.71 -5.76
C LYS A 57 21.11 -4.19 -5.25
N ALA A 58 21.25 -2.88 -5.09
CA ALA A 58 22.47 -2.25 -4.60
C ALA A 58 22.56 -2.21 -3.06
N MET A 59 21.53 -2.67 -2.35
CA MET A 59 21.53 -2.70 -0.89
C MET A 59 22.71 -3.54 -0.37
N PRO A 60 23.39 -3.07 0.69
CA PRO A 60 24.50 -3.81 1.27
C PRO A 60 24.01 -5.15 1.84
N ASP A 61 24.89 -6.15 1.77
CA ASP A 61 24.67 -7.41 2.47
C ASP A 61 24.60 -7.17 3.98
N VAL A 62 23.60 -7.76 4.62
CA VAL A 62 23.32 -7.67 6.07
C VAL A 62 23.69 -8.96 6.81
N GLY A 63 24.29 -9.93 6.12
CA GLY A 63 24.75 -11.21 6.65
C GLY A 63 23.64 -12.27 6.75
N ASP A 64 24.05 -13.51 6.99
CA ASP A 64 23.20 -14.70 6.91
C ASP A 64 22.14 -14.84 8.02
N GLU A 65 22.19 -14.00 9.06
CA GLU A 65 21.24 -14.03 10.18
C GLU A 65 20.12 -12.99 10.06
N VAL A 66 20.24 -12.05 9.11
CA VAL A 66 19.28 -10.97 8.90
C VAL A 66 18.59 -11.15 7.55
N LEU A 67 17.27 -11.28 7.58
CA LEU A 67 16.47 -11.31 6.36
C LEU A 67 15.92 -9.92 6.04
N GLN A 68 16.39 -9.32 4.96
CA GLN A 68 15.88 -8.04 4.48
C GLN A 68 14.81 -8.27 3.39
N ILE A 69 13.62 -7.71 3.58
CA ILE A 69 12.48 -7.89 2.69
C ILE A 69 11.99 -6.53 2.20
N SER A 70 12.20 -6.23 0.92
CA SER A 70 11.67 -5.04 0.27
C SER A 70 10.34 -5.36 -0.41
N MET A 71 9.28 -4.63 -0.05
CA MET A 71 7.97 -4.76 -0.67
C MET A 71 7.16 -3.47 -0.58
N HIS A 72 6.12 -3.37 -1.42
CA HIS A 72 5.17 -2.28 -1.32
C HIS A 72 4.19 -2.53 -0.17
N GLY A 73 3.74 -1.46 0.46
CA GLY A 73 2.77 -1.55 1.54
C GLY A 73 2.34 -0.18 2.04
N SER A 74 1.45 -0.25 3.01
CA SER A 74 0.89 0.85 3.79
C SER A 74 1.08 0.50 5.28
N PRO A 75 0.66 1.35 6.22
CA PRO A 75 0.60 0.95 7.63
C PRO A 75 -0.48 -0.11 7.94
N TRP A 76 -1.38 -0.43 7.00
CA TRP A 76 -2.44 -1.44 7.18
C TRP A 76 -2.11 -2.77 6.48
N HIS A 77 -1.50 -2.74 5.30
CA HIS A 77 -1.27 -3.94 4.48
C HIS A 77 0.06 -3.95 3.75
N LEU A 78 0.50 -5.16 3.43
CA LEU A 78 1.63 -5.43 2.53
C LEU A 78 1.10 -5.98 1.21
N TYR A 79 1.75 -5.65 0.10
CA TYR A 79 1.32 -6.07 -1.24
C TYR A 79 2.35 -6.95 -1.93
N GLY A 80 1.86 -8.04 -2.51
CA GLY A 80 2.62 -8.93 -3.37
C GLY A 80 2.80 -8.39 -4.79
N PRO A 81 3.52 -9.12 -5.65
CA PRO A 81 3.85 -8.69 -7.01
C PRO A 81 2.61 -8.53 -7.92
N ASP A 82 1.52 -9.25 -7.64
CA ASP A 82 0.25 -9.14 -8.35
C ASP A 82 -0.68 -8.06 -7.76
N SER A 83 -0.17 -7.20 -6.85
CA SER A 83 -0.96 -6.19 -6.11
C SER A 83 -1.96 -6.78 -5.11
N ARG A 84 -1.85 -8.07 -4.79
CA ARG A 84 -2.65 -8.71 -3.75
C ARG A 84 -2.13 -8.37 -2.37
N ILE A 85 -3.05 -8.17 -1.42
CA ILE A 85 -2.69 -8.08 0.00
C ILE A 85 -2.07 -9.41 0.45
N ILE A 86 -0.87 -9.34 1.03
CA ILE A 86 -0.22 -10.46 1.71
C ILE A 86 -0.54 -10.33 3.21
N THR A 87 -1.20 -11.34 3.78
CA THR A 87 -1.47 -11.37 5.22
C THR A 87 -0.19 -11.60 6.02
N ILE A 88 -0.18 -11.18 7.28
CA ILE A 88 0.97 -11.37 8.17
C ILE A 88 1.31 -12.85 8.35
N GLU A 89 0.32 -13.74 8.42
CA GLU A 89 0.53 -15.18 8.55
C GLU A 89 1.20 -15.77 7.29
N ALA A 90 0.77 -15.32 6.10
CA ALA A 90 1.36 -15.75 4.84
C ALA A 90 2.83 -15.30 4.75
N LEU A 91 3.12 -14.04 5.11
CA LEU A 91 4.50 -13.54 5.15
C LEU A 91 5.35 -14.27 6.19
N ALA A 92 4.81 -14.52 7.39
CA ALA A 92 5.51 -15.28 8.43
C ALA A 92 5.85 -16.71 7.95
N GLY A 93 4.95 -17.34 7.18
CA GLY A 93 5.21 -18.61 6.52
C GLY A 93 6.39 -18.56 5.54
N ILE A 94 6.45 -17.52 4.71
CA ILE A 94 7.56 -17.30 3.76
C ILE A 94 8.88 -17.08 4.49
N VAL A 95 8.88 -16.29 5.57
CA VAL A 95 10.08 -16.05 6.39
C VAL A 95 10.59 -17.34 7.04
N LYS A 96 9.70 -18.16 7.60
CA LYS A 96 10.06 -19.46 8.21
C LYS A 96 10.72 -20.41 7.20
N GLN A 97 10.38 -20.30 5.92
CA GLN A 97 10.99 -21.10 4.84
C GLN A 97 12.41 -20.65 4.48
N GLN A 98 12.85 -19.45 4.86
CA GLN A 98 14.22 -18.97 4.58
C GLN A 98 15.29 -19.68 5.43
N GLY A 99 14.88 -20.41 6.47
CA GLY A 99 15.75 -21.29 7.25
C GLY A 99 15.91 -20.86 8.71
N SER A 100 16.41 -21.79 9.52
CA SER A 100 16.52 -21.64 10.97
C SER A 100 17.64 -20.71 11.44
N LYS A 101 18.46 -20.17 10.53
CA LYS A 101 19.53 -19.21 10.85
C LYS A 101 19.03 -17.79 11.04
N ILE A 102 17.88 -17.44 10.46
CA ILE A 102 17.33 -16.09 10.56
C ILE A 102 16.98 -15.77 12.02
N ARG A 103 17.46 -14.61 12.49
CA ARG A 103 17.24 -14.07 13.84
C ARG A 103 16.54 -12.73 13.82
N GLU A 104 16.67 -12.00 12.72
CA GLU A 104 16.10 -10.67 12.54
C GLU A 104 15.51 -10.52 11.14
N VAL A 105 14.40 -9.79 11.04
CA VAL A 105 13.81 -9.35 9.77
C VAL A 105 13.81 -7.83 9.70
N ILE A 106 14.27 -7.30 8.57
CA ILE A 106 14.11 -5.88 8.22
C ILE A 106 13.05 -5.79 7.13
N LEU A 107 11.83 -5.38 7.52
CA LEU A 107 10.70 -5.19 6.62
C LEU A 107 10.76 -3.79 6.01
N LEU A 108 11.35 -3.69 4.82
CA LEU A 108 11.45 -2.46 4.04
C LEU A 108 10.16 -2.23 3.24
N SER A 109 9.13 -1.80 3.96
CA SER A 109 7.85 -1.32 3.40
C SER A 109 7.45 -0.04 4.10
N SER A 110 7.06 0.99 3.33
CA SER A 110 6.64 2.30 3.87
C SER A 110 5.63 2.12 5.01
N TRP A 111 5.87 2.81 6.13
CA TRP A 111 5.03 2.81 7.33
C TRP A 111 4.84 1.47 8.05
N SER A 112 5.54 0.40 7.68
CA SER A 112 5.39 -0.91 8.36
C SER A 112 5.84 -0.91 9.82
N GLY A 113 6.68 0.05 10.24
CA GLY A 113 7.06 0.28 11.63
C GLY A 113 6.09 1.18 12.41
N ALA A 114 5.07 1.73 11.75
CA ALA A 114 4.12 2.66 12.36
C ALA A 114 2.76 2.00 12.61
N SER A 115 2.09 2.44 13.68
CA SER A 115 0.71 2.06 13.95
C SER A 115 -0.25 2.97 13.19
N PRO A 116 -1.21 2.45 12.41
CA PRO A 116 -2.23 3.28 11.75
C PRO A 116 -3.27 3.85 12.73
N GLY A 117 -3.28 3.42 13.99
CA GLY A 117 -4.18 3.92 15.02
C GLY A 117 -4.13 3.09 16.31
N LYS A 118 -4.69 3.62 17.40
CA LYS A 118 -4.56 3.06 18.77
C LYS A 118 -4.93 1.58 18.96
N LYS A 119 -5.68 1.00 18.03
CA LYS A 119 -6.14 -0.41 18.08
C LYS A 119 -5.35 -1.36 17.18
N HIS A 120 -4.37 -0.85 16.43
CA HIS A 120 -3.59 -1.63 15.48
C HIS A 120 -2.11 -1.57 15.86
N GLU A 121 -1.49 -2.73 15.99
CA GLU A 121 -0.04 -2.82 16.11
C GLU A 121 0.62 -2.51 14.75
N PRO A 122 1.85 -1.98 14.72
CA PRO A 122 2.62 -1.88 13.49
C PRO A 122 2.77 -3.24 12.79
N LEU A 123 2.80 -3.27 11.46
CA LEU A 123 2.94 -4.51 10.68
C LEU A 123 4.23 -5.28 11.04
N ALA A 124 5.32 -4.57 11.32
CA ALA A 124 6.56 -5.18 11.81
C ALA A 124 6.33 -5.92 13.14
N GLN A 125 5.56 -5.34 14.07
CA GLN A 125 5.25 -5.99 15.35
C GLN A 125 4.31 -7.19 15.15
N GLN A 126 3.29 -7.06 14.29
CA GLN A 126 2.41 -8.18 13.96
C GLN A 126 3.21 -9.36 13.37
N LEU A 127 4.14 -9.07 12.46
CA LEU A 127 5.04 -10.08 11.88
C LEU A 127 5.95 -10.71 12.94
N SER A 128 6.51 -9.89 13.84
CA SER A 128 7.30 -10.37 14.99
C SER A 128 6.50 -11.37 15.83
N ASN A 129 5.26 -11.03 16.17
CA ASN A 129 4.37 -11.90 16.93
C ASN A 129 4.09 -13.22 16.18
N ALA A 130 3.81 -13.18 14.88
CA ALA A 130 3.57 -14.37 14.05
C ALA A 130 4.82 -15.28 13.86
N LEU A 131 6.00 -14.72 14.06
CA LEU A 131 7.29 -15.41 14.03
C LEU A 131 7.76 -15.90 15.41
N GLY A 132 6.94 -15.75 16.47
CA GLY A 132 7.31 -16.15 17.82
C GLY A 132 8.30 -15.19 18.46
N THR A 133 8.00 -13.89 18.39
CA THR A 133 8.78 -12.76 18.95
C THR A 133 10.19 -12.60 18.38
N MET A 134 10.44 -13.12 17.18
CA MET A 134 11.63 -12.79 16.38
C MET A 134 11.71 -11.27 16.20
N LYS A 135 12.91 -10.69 16.25
CA LYS A 135 13.08 -9.25 16.04
C LYS A 135 12.66 -8.89 14.61
N VAL A 136 11.70 -7.99 14.47
CA VAL A 136 11.29 -7.44 13.18
C VAL A 136 11.28 -5.92 13.29
N SER A 137 11.94 -5.24 12.36
CA SER A 137 11.92 -3.78 12.24
C SER A 137 11.30 -3.35 10.92
N GLY A 138 10.78 -2.12 10.88
CA GLY A 138 10.25 -1.50 9.67
C GLY A 138 10.28 0.03 9.79
N PRO A 139 10.21 0.77 8.68
CA PRO A 139 10.26 2.22 8.70
C PRO A 139 8.97 2.84 9.25
N ASP A 140 9.14 3.91 10.03
CA ASP A 140 8.07 4.84 10.45
C ASP A 140 8.03 6.04 9.51
N GLY A 141 7.53 5.82 8.30
CA GLY A 141 7.39 6.86 7.28
C GLY A 141 7.40 6.30 5.87
N PHE A 142 7.28 7.21 4.92
CA PHE A 142 7.50 6.92 3.51
C PHE A 142 8.95 6.58 3.26
N LEU A 143 9.18 5.41 2.66
CA LEU A 143 10.52 4.89 2.40
C LEU A 143 11.08 5.44 1.08
N TRP A 144 12.32 5.92 1.14
CA TRP A 144 13.10 6.37 -0.01
C TRP A 144 14.31 5.49 -0.19
N TYR A 145 14.66 5.22 -1.44
CA TYR A 145 15.88 4.50 -1.82
C TYR A 145 16.79 5.45 -2.59
N ASP A 146 18.07 5.44 -2.20
CA ASP A 146 19.16 6.06 -2.94
C ASP A 146 19.81 5.03 -3.88
N LYS A 147 20.58 5.51 -4.85
CA LYS A 147 21.19 4.69 -5.91
C LYS A 147 22.19 3.64 -5.41
N ASP A 148 22.75 3.88 -4.23
CA ASP A 148 23.68 2.97 -3.54
C ASP A 148 22.95 2.01 -2.58
N GLY A 149 21.62 1.93 -2.66
CA GLY A 149 20.79 1.06 -1.84
C GLY A 149 20.56 1.57 -0.42
N LYS A 150 21.08 2.76 -0.05
CA LYS A 150 20.74 3.37 1.24
C LYS A 150 19.28 3.78 1.28
N THR A 151 18.69 3.66 2.45
CA THR A 151 17.29 4.04 2.69
C THR A 151 17.17 5.26 3.59
N ALA A 152 16.16 6.08 3.35
CA ALA A 152 15.75 7.17 4.25
C ALA A 152 14.23 7.16 4.40
N VAL A 153 13.73 7.85 5.43
CA VAL A 153 12.29 7.99 5.67
C VAL A 153 11.86 9.44 5.76
N THR A 154 10.64 9.71 5.32
CA THR A 154 9.98 11.01 5.50
C THR A 154 8.55 10.81 5.99
N GLN A 155 8.03 11.77 6.75
CA GLN A 155 6.66 11.76 7.28
C GLN A 155 5.87 12.95 6.73
N GLN A 156 5.96 13.21 5.42
CA GLN A 156 5.34 14.36 4.79
C GLN A 156 3.81 14.25 4.76
N ALA A 157 3.13 15.38 5.01
CA ALA A 157 1.68 15.47 4.83
C ALA A 157 1.29 15.61 3.36
N PHE A 158 2.14 16.27 2.57
CA PHE A 158 1.90 16.47 1.15
C PHE A 158 3.14 16.11 0.32
N THR A 159 2.90 15.42 -0.79
CA THR A 159 3.91 15.17 -1.81
C THR A 159 3.47 15.87 -3.09
N VAL A 160 4.25 16.83 -3.55
CA VAL A 160 4.00 17.56 -4.79
C VAL A 160 4.84 16.92 -5.88
N PHE A 161 4.20 16.44 -6.93
CA PHE A 161 4.83 15.83 -8.09
C PHE A 161 3.97 16.07 -9.33
N ALA A 162 4.57 15.99 -10.52
CA ALA A 162 3.81 16.08 -11.75
C ALA A 162 2.87 14.87 -11.90
N THR A 163 1.63 15.10 -12.33
CA THR A 163 0.69 14.01 -12.60
C THR A 163 1.22 13.11 -13.73
N GLY A 164 0.88 11.81 -13.70
CA GLY A 164 1.35 10.84 -14.69
C GLY A 164 2.23 9.73 -14.11
N PRO A 165 2.80 8.89 -15.00
CA PRO A 165 3.73 7.84 -14.60
C PRO A 165 4.92 8.41 -13.85
N TYR A 166 5.27 7.81 -12.71
CA TYR A 166 6.36 8.29 -11.89
C TYR A 166 7.72 7.88 -12.48
N ALA A 167 8.56 8.88 -12.76
CA ALA A 167 9.95 8.71 -13.16
C ALA A 167 10.82 9.76 -12.47
N VAL A 168 12.07 9.37 -12.20
CA VAL A 168 13.08 10.20 -11.54
C VAL A 168 14.20 10.54 -12.52
N LYS A 169 14.93 11.61 -12.26
CA LYS A 169 16.21 11.82 -12.96
C LYS A 169 17.16 10.67 -12.56
N LYS A 170 18.07 10.31 -13.47
CA LYS A 170 19.09 9.30 -13.17
C LYS A 170 19.83 9.66 -11.88
N ASP A 171 20.09 8.65 -11.05
CA ASP A 171 20.81 8.77 -9.78
C ASP A 171 20.09 9.54 -8.65
N GLU A 172 18.87 10.05 -8.89
CA GLU A 172 18.04 10.65 -7.83
C GLU A 172 17.34 9.58 -6.98
N LYS A 173 16.95 9.98 -5.77
CA LYS A 173 16.23 9.10 -4.83
C LYS A 173 14.84 8.78 -5.33
N VAL A 174 14.37 7.57 -5.03
CA VAL A 174 13.03 7.10 -5.38
C VAL A 174 12.19 6.81 -4.14
N MET A 175 11.00 7.38 -4.10
CA MET A 175 9.98 7.13 -3.07
C MET A 175 9.20 5.86 -3.39
N ALA A 176 9.37 4.80 -2.60
CA ALA A 176 8.85 3.48 -2.91
C ALA A 176 7.32 3.40 -2.95
N SER A 177 6.64 4.16 -2.09
CA SER A 177 5.16 4.21 -2.09
C SER A 177 4.61 4.86 -3.35
N LEU A 178 5.28 5.88 -3.91
CA LEU A 178 4.81 6.55 -5.13
C LEU A 178 4.99 5.69 -6.38
N VAL A 179 5.95 4.75 -6.39
CA VAL A 179 6.13 3.78 -7.48
C VAL A 179 4.85 2.97 -7.73
N ALA A 180 4.20 2.48 -6.66
CA ALA A 180 2.87 1.88 -6.75
C ALA A 180 1.74 2.93 -6.73
N GLY A 181 2.01 4.08 -6.12
CA GLY A 181 1.05 5.11 -5.75
C GLY A 181 0.47 5.97 -6.88
N TRP A 182 1.24 6.22 -7.94
CA TRP A 182 0.88 7.24 -8.92
C TRP A 182 -0.45 6.96 -9.65
N HIS A 183 -0.87 5.69 -9.73
CA HIS A 183 -2.15 5.24 -10.30
C HIS A 183 -3.38 5.81 -9.59
N ALA A 184 -3.26 6.16 -8.30
CA ALA A 184 -4.36 6.72 -7.51
C ALA A 184 -4.97 7.99 -8.15
N GLN A 185 -4.18 8.77 -8.88
CA GLN A 185 -4.63 9.99 -9.56
C GLN A 185 -5.55 9.73 -10.75
N PHE A 186 -5.58 8.49 -11.25
CA PHE A 186 -6.29 8.10 -12.46
C PHE A 186 -7.50 7.20 -12.17
N ALA A 187 -7.87 6.99 -10.90
CA ALA A 187 -8.97 6.12 -10.50
C ALA A 187 -10.28 6.41 -11.27
N ASP A 188 -10.68 7.68 -11.33
CA ASP A 188 -11.90 8.11 -12.05
C ASP A 188 -11.81 7.86 -13.56
N ALA A 189 -10.63 8.05 -14.15
CA ALA A 189 -10.41 7.78 -15.56
C ALA A 189 -10.50 6.27 -15.85
N TYR A 190 -9.89 5.44 -14.99
CA TYR A 190 -9.99 3.99 -15.09
C TYR A 190 -11.42 3.49 -14.92
N ALA A 191 -12.19 4.07 -13.98
CA ALA A 191 -13.61 3.76 -13.81
C ALA A 191 -14.42 4.06 -15.08
N LYS A 192 -14.25 5.25 -15.67
CA LYS A 192 -14.93 5.63 -16.92
C LYS A 192 -14.56 4.73 -18.10
N GLN A 193 -13.34 4.21 -18.12
CA GLN A 193 -12.84 3.33 -19.18
C GLN A 193 -13.18 1.85 -18.93
N GLY A 194 -13.77 1.49 -17.79
CA GLY A 194 -13.95 0.08 -17.42
C GLY A 194 -12.62 -0.67 -17.22
N ASN A 195 -11.55 0.04 -16.86
CA ASN A 195 -10.21 -0.54 -16.70
C ASN A 195 -10.06 -1.12 -15.29
N ALA A 196 -10.37 -2.41 -15.15
CA ALA A 196 -10.34 -3.12 -13.88
C ALA A 196 -8.93 -3.19 -13.26
N ASP A 197 -7.89 -3.40 -14.07
CA ASP A 197 -6.51 -3.47 -13.60
C ASP A 197 -5.98 -2.10 -13.17
N GLY A 198 -6.36 -1.04 -13.89
CA GLY A 198 -6.08 0.34 -13.50
C GLY A 198 -6.71 0.67 -12.14
N LEU A 199 -7.95 0.25 -11.91
CA LEU A 199 -8.64 0.43 -10.63
C LEU A 199 -8.00 -0.39 -9.50
N LEU A 200 -7.57 -1.63 -9.75
CA LEU A 200 -6.79 -2.42 -8.78
C LEU A 200 -5.53 -1.66 -8.35
N ARG A 201 -4.74 -1.17 -9.31
CA ARG A 201 -3.51 -0.41 -9.03
C ARG A 201 -3.79 0.92 -8.33
N ALA A 202 -4.88 1.61 -8.71
CA ALA A 202 -5.32 2.81 -8.03
C ALA A 202 -5.70 2.53 -6.57
N GLY A 203 -6.35 1.39 -6.28
CA GLY A 203 -6.65 0.96 -4.92
C GLY A 203 -5.40 0.77 -4.07
N VAL A 204 -4.39 0.07 -4.58
CA VAL A 204 -3.07 -0.04 -3.93
C VAL A 204 -2.46 1.34 -3.71
N GLY A 205 -2.53 2.22 -4.71
CA GLY A 205 -1.97 3.56 -4.59
C GLY A 205 -2.67 4.44 -3.56
N HIS A 206 -3.98 4.33 -3.42
CA HIS A 206 -4.73 5.03 -2.38
C HIS A 206 -4.29 4.61 -0.99
N GLU A 207 -3.97 3.33 -0.78
CA GLU A 207 -3.52 2.86 0.53
C GLU A 207 -2.04 3.14 0.78
N ALA A 208 -1.16 2.77 -0.17
CA ALA A 208 0.30 2.82 0.00
C ALA A 208 0.85 4.26 -0.06
N PHE A 209 0.24 5.14 -0.85
CA PHE A 209 0.71 6.51 -1.05
C PHE A 209 -0.24 7.56 -0.49
N SER A 210 -1.54 7.48 -0.81
CA SER A 210 -2.51 8.47 -0.29
C SER A 210 -2.90 8.21 1.18
N LEU A 211 -2.48 7.08 1.75
CA LEU A 211 -2.81 6.64 3.11
C LEU A 211 -4.32 6.69 3.41
N CYS A 212 -5.14 6.27 2.43
CA CYS A 212 -6.59 6.30 2.49
C CYS A 212 -7.21 4.93 2.21
N PRO A 213 -7.46 4.11 3.25
CA PRO A 213 -8.05 2.79 3.09
C PRO A 213 -9.49 2.83 2.54
N GLU A 214 -10.26 3.89 2.80
CA GLU A 214 -11.62 4.01 2.25
C GLU A 214 -11.62 4.13 0.72
N ARG A 215 -10.73 4.97 0.16
CA ARG A 215 -10.59 5.11 -1.30
C ARG A 215 -10.00 3.86 -1.92
N ALA A 216 -9.08 3.18 -1.23
CA ALA A 216 -8.57 1.88 -1.65
C ALA A 216 -9.70 0.86 -1.78
N TRP A 217 -10.53 0.72 -0.74
CA TRP A 217 -11.70 -0.17 -0.75
C TRP A 217 -12.66 0.13 -1.91
N LYS A 218 -13.03 1.41 -2.12
CA LYS A 218 -13.92 1.80 -3.23
C LYS A 218 -13.34 1.41 -4.60
N ALA A 219 -12.04 1.62 -4.81
CA ALA A 219 -11.37 1.24 -6.05
C ALA A 219 -11.32 -0.29 -6.24
N PHE A 220 -11.04 -1.06 -5.18
CA PHE A 220 -11.07 -2.52 -5.23
C PHE A 220 -12.47 -3.06 -5.50
N ASP A 221 -13.51 -2.54 -4.85
CA ASP A 221 -14.91 -2.92 -5.11
C ASP A 221 -15.29 -2.64 -6.58
N ALA A 222 -14.89 -1.48 -7.12
CA ALA A 222 -15.14 -1.13 -8.51
C ALA A 222 -14.41 -2.07 -9.50
N ALA A 223 -13.13 -2.39 -9.25
CA ALA A 223 -12.38 -3.35 -10.04
C ALA A 223 -12.97 -4.78 -9.96
N ALA A 224 -13.43 -5.20 -8.77
CA ALA A 224 -14.08 -6.49 -8.55
C ALA A 224 -15.43 -6.60 -9.28
N ALA A 225 -16.18 -5.50 -9.35
CA ALA A 225 -17.41 -5.42 -10.14
C ALA A 225 -17.15 -5.65 -11.63
N LEU A 226 -16.00 -5.19 -12.13
CA LEU A 226 -15.52 -5.42 -13.50
C LEU A 226 -14.84 -6.80 -13.70
N GLY A 227 -14.82 -7.66 -12.68
CA GLY A 227 -14.34 -9.04 -12.79
C GLY A 227 -12.88 -9.25 -12.41
N ASN A 228 -12.16 -8.24 -11.90
CA ASN A 228 -10.80 -8.44 -11.43
C ASN A 228 -10.79 -9.25 -10.11
N GLN A 229 -10.18 -10.43 -10.13
CA GLN A 229 -10.18 -11.39 -9.03
C GLN A 229 -9.31 -10.93 -7.85
N VAL A 230 -8.15 -10.35 -8.12
CA VAL A 230 -7.24 -9.82 -7.09
C VAL A 230 -7.93 -8.68 -6.33
N ALA A 231 -8.64 -7.80 -7.04
CA ALA A 231 -9.40 -6.74 -6.42
C ALA A 231 -10.55 -7.28 -5.56
N ALA A 232 -11.24 -8.34 -6.00
CA ALA A 232 -12.27 -9.00 -5.20
C ALA A 232 -11.69 -9.60 -3.91
N TYR A 233 -10.50 -10.22 -3.99
CA TYR A 233 -9.75 -10.70 -2.82
C TYR A 233 -9.40 -9.56 -1.85
N ASN A 234 -8.79 -8.48 -2.36
CA ASN A 234 -8.39 -7.33 -1.54
C ASN A 234 -9.61 -6.66 -0.87
N ALA A 235 -10.69 -6.44 -1.62
CA ALA A 235 -11.94 -5.90 -1.09
C ALA A 235 -12.56 -6.80 -0.01
N ALA A 236 -12.48 -8.12 -0.16
CA ALA A 236 -12.96 -9.06 0.84
C ALA A 236 -12.19 -8.96 2.15
N ILE A 237 -10.85 -8.84 2.10
CA ILE A 237 -10.01 -8.63 3.30
C ILE A 237 -10.44 -7.35 4.04
N LEU A 238 -10.51 -6.21 3.33
CA LEU A 238 -10.87 -4.93 3.95
C LEU A 238 -12.25 -4.97 4.61
N ARG A 239 -13.22 -5.68 4.01
CA ARG A 239 -14.54 -5.88 4.60
C ARG A 239 -14.48 -6.74 5.87
N LEU A 240 -13.73 -7.85 5.84
CA LEU A 240 -13.58 -8.73 7.00
C LEU A 240 -12.93 -8.00 8.18
N GLU A 241 -11.95 -7.16 7.93
CA GLU A 241 -11.27 -6.36 8.95
C GLU A 241 -12.14 -5.23 9.50
N ARG A 242 -12.88 -4.55 8.63
CA ARG A 242 -13.83 -3.50 9.05
C ARG A 242 -14.93 -4.07 9.93
N GLY A 243 -15.42 -5.27 9.61
CA GLY A 243 -16.38 -6.00 10.43
C GLY A 243 -17.73 -5.30 10.62
N ALA A 244 -18.15 -4.43 9.70
CA ALA A 244 -19.46 -3.78 9.78
C ALA A 244 -20.60 -4.78 9.48
N SER A 245 -21.82 -4.41 9.83
CA SER A 245 -23.00 -5.23 9.52
C SER A 245 -23.07 -5.54 8.01
N GLY A 246 -23.16 -6.82 7.66
CA GLY A 246 -23.19 -7.30 6.27
C GLY A 246 -21.83 -7.45 5.58
N ASP A 247 -20.73 -6.96 6.16
CA ASP A 247 -19.41 -7.03 5.50
C ASP A 247 -18.94 -8.46 5.28
N ARG A 248 -19.17 -9.33 6.26
CA ARG A 248 -18.79 -10.74 6.16
C ARG A 248 -19.48 -11.44 5.00
N GLU A 249 -20.79 -11.25 4.84
CA GLU A 249 -21.53 -11.85 3.72
C GLU A 249 -21.09 -11.27 2.37
N ALA A 250 -20.85 -9.96 2.30
CA ALA A 250 -20.31 -9.32 1.10
C ALA A 250 -18.91 -9.86 0.75
N ALA A 251 -18.02 -10.01 1.74
CA ALA A 251 -16.68 -10.57 1.56
C ALA A 251 -16.75 -12.02 1.06
N LEU A 252 -17.59 -12.86 1.66
CA LEU A 252 -17.81 -14.24 1.19
C LEU A 252 -18.34 -14.27 -0.25
N GLY A 253 -19.23 -13.34 -0.62
CA GLY A 253 -19.72 -13.19 -1.99
C GLY A 253 -18.60 -12.88 -3.00
N LEU A 254 -17.72 -11.94 -2.67
CA LEU A 254 -16.55 -11.59 -3.47
C LEU A 254 -15.60 -12.78 -3.64
N LEU A 255 -15.26 -13.46 -2.54
CA LEU A 255 -14.36 -14.61 -2.56
C LEU A 255 -14.93 -15.78 -3.35
N ARG A 256 -16.23 -16.08 -3.24
CA ARG A 256 -16.89 -17.11 -4.05
C ARG A 256 -16.81 -16.79 -5.54
N LYS A 257 -17.08 -15.55 -5.93
CA LYS A 257 -17.03 -15.12 -7.34
C LYS A 257 -15.60 -15.25 -7.90
N ALA A 258 -14.60 -14.79 -7.14
CA ALA A 258 -13.20 -14.88 -7.55
C ALA A 258 -12.71 -16.34 -7.63
N ALA A 259 -13.04 -17.16 -6.63
CA ALA A 259 -12.71 -18.59 -6.60
C ALA A 259 -13.35 -19.36 -7.76
N ALA A 260 -14.63 -19.10 -8.06
CA ALA A 260 -15.33 -19.70 -9.20
C ALA A 260 -14.71 -19.32 -10.55
N ALA A 261 -14.01 -18.19 -10.62
CA ALA A 261 -13.27 -17.75 -11.79
C ALA A 261 -11.80 -18.26 -11.81
N GLY A 262 -11.41 -19.10 -10.84
CA GLY A 262 -10.09 -19.75 -10.79
C GLY A 262 -9.09 -19.13 -9.81
N ASP A 263 -9.48 -18.14 -9.01
CA ASP A 263 -8.56 -17.52 -8.04
C ASP A 263 -8.36 -18.40 -6.80
N GLN A 264 -7.28 -19.18 -6.81
CA GLN A 264 -6.96 -20.10 -5.72
C GLN A 264 -6.77 -19.39 -4.35
N PRO A 265 -6.11 -18.22 -4.25
CA PRO A 265 -6.00 -17.54 -2.96
C PRO A 265 -7.38 -17.12 -2.40
N SER A 266 -8.31 -16.67 -3.24
CA SER A 266 -9.70 -16.46 -2.81
C SER A 266 -10.40 -17.73 -2.36
N ALA A 267 -10.16 -18.87 -3.02
CA ALA A 267 -10.73 -20.15 -2.59
C ALA A 267 -10.24 -20.55 -1.19
N VAL A 268 -8.94 -20.40 -0.92
CA VAL A 268 -8.35 -20.67 0.40
C VAL A 268 -8.91 -19.74 1.47
N LEU A 269 -8.95 -18.44 1.19
CA LEU A 269 -9.49 -17.47 2.16
C LEU A 269 -11.00 -17.69 2.40
N LEU A 270 -11.75 -18.09 1.38
CA LEU A 270 -13.16 -18.46 1.50
C LEU A 270 -13.35 -19.62 2.48
N GLU A 271 -12.58 -20.69 2.32
CA GLU A 271 -12.64 -21.86 3.19
C GLU A 271 -12.32 -21.50 4.65
N GLN A 272 -11.19 -20.81 4.86
CA GLN A 272 -10.77 -20.34 6.20
C GLN A 272 -11.84 -19.46 6.85
N THR A 273 -12.40 -18.53 6.08
CA THR A 273 -13.42 -17.61 6.58
C THR A 273 -14.70 -18.35 6.92
N ALA A 274 -15.14 -19.30 6.08
CA ALA A 274 -16.35 -20.09 6.30
C ALA A 274 -16.23 -20.99 7.55
N LEU A 275 -15.08 -21.63 7.76
CA LEU A 275 -14.83 -22.51 8.91
C LEU A 275 -14.83 -21.78 10.25
N ARG A 276 -14.34 -20.53 10.30
CA ARG A 276 -14.36 -19.67 11.49
C ARG A 276 -15.78 -19.30 11.98
N ARG A 277 -16.85 -19.74 11.30
CA ARG A 277 -18.24 -19.61 11.75
C ARG A 277 -18.59 -20.55 12.92
N ASN A 278 -17.81 -21.62 13.14
CA ASN A 278 -18.10 -22.66 14.14
C ASN A 278 -17.17 -22.67 15.36
N GLY A 279 -16.20 -21.75 15.44
CA GLY A 279 -15.33 -21.59 16.59
C GLY A 279 -15.21 -20.11 16.93
N LYS A 280 -15.47 -19.75 18.20
CA LYS A 280 -14.91 -18.51 18.75
C LYS A 280 -13.38 -18.54 18.58
N PRO A 281 -12.74 -17.37 18.43
CA PRO A 281 -11.31 -17.26 18.09
C PRO A 281 -10.43 -18.18 18.95
#